data_AF-A0A951I350-F1
#
_entry.id   AF-A0A951I350-F1
#
_cell.length_a   1.000
_cell.length_b   1.000
_cell.length_c   1.000
_cell.angle_alpha   90.00
_cell.angle_beta   90.00
_cell.angle_gamma   90.00
#
_symmetry.space_group_name_H-M   'P 1'
#
loop_
_entity.id
_entity.type
_entity.pdbx_description
1 polymer ?
#
loop_
_entity_poly.entity_id
_entity_poly.type
_entity_poly.pdbx_seq_one_letter_code
_entity_poly.pdbx_strand_id
1 'polypeptide(L)'
;MKNRVQYLALSLGLLLFLLTAQQALLARGSTSTGEPVAQGNVDAGQLFAKSCAKCHGAGGGGGARGRNLTSAKWQGSVTDERIFNSIANGRERMPAFGKKLNDAQIDALVAYV
;
A
#
# COMPACT_ATOMS: atom_id res chain seq x y z
N MET A 1 -50.48 -7.70 -37.25
CA MET A 1 -49.01 -7.61 -37.41
C MET A 1 -48.38 -6.40 -36.72
N LYS A 2 -49.08 -5.24 -36.65
CA LYS A 2 -48.58 -4.00 -36.03
C LYS A 2 -48.22 -4.14 -34.52
N ASN A 3 -48.99 -4.94 -33.77
CA ASN A 3 -48.79 -5.09 -32.33
C ASN A 3 -47.55 -5.91 -31.99
N ARG A 4 -47.17 -6.91 -32.81
CA ARG A 4 -46.00 -7.76 -32.55
C ARG A 4 -44.68 -6.98 -32.67
N VAL A 5 -44.62 -6.04 -33.62
CA VAL A 5 -43.45 -5.16 -33.82
C VAL A 5 -43.34 -4.13 -32.69
N GLN A 6 -44.48 -3.62 -32.20
CA GLN A 6 -44.51 -2.70 -31.07
C GLN A 6 -44.05 -3.37 -29.76
N TYR A 7 -44.49 -4.60 -29.50
CA TYR A 7 -44.02 -5.35 -28.34
C TYR A 7 -42.53 -5.68 -28.43
N LEU A 8 -42.02 -6.01 -29.62
CA LEU A 8 -40.59 -6.25 -29.84
C LEU A 8 -39.74 -5.00 -29.52
N ALA A 9 -40.19 -3.84 -29.99
CA ALA A 9 -39.51 -2.56 -29.76
C ALA A 9 -39.54 -2.15 -28.28
N LEU A 10 -40.67 -2.35 -27.59
CA LEU A 10 -40.81 -2.08 -26.16
C LEU A 10 -39.96 -3.03 -25.30
N SER A 11 -39.91 -4.32 -25.64
CA SER A 11 -39.09 -5.30 -24.91
C SER A 11 -37.59 -5.06 -25.11
N LEU A 12 -37.17 -4.67 -26.33
CA LEU A 12 -35.78 -4.38 -26.63
C LEU A 12 -35.32 -3.09 -25.94
N GLY A 13 -36.18 -2.06 -25.89
CA GLY A 13 -35.91 -0.82 -25.15
C GLY A 13 -35.78 -1.03 -23.64
N LEU A 14 -36.64 -1.85 -23.04
CA LEU A 14 -36.56 -2.17 -21.61
C LEU A 14 -35.30 -2.98 -21.27
N LEU A 15 -34.94 -3.96 -22.10
CA LEU A 15 -33.70 -4.73 -21.94
C LEU A 15 -32.46 -3.84 -22.04
N LEU A 16 -32.38 -2.97 -23.05
CA LEU A 16 -31.26 -2.02 -23.20
C LEU A 16 -31.16 -1.05 -22.02
N PHE A 17 -32.28 -0.55 -21.50
CA PHE A 17 -32.31 0.34 -20.33
C PHE A 17 -31.80 -0.39 -19.07
N LEU A 18 -32.25 -1.62 -18.83
CA LEU A 18 -31.77 -2.45 -17.71
C LEU A 18 -30.27 -2.78 -17.84
N LEU A 19 -29.78 -3.08 -19.05
CA LEU A 19 -28.37 -3.32 -19.35
C LEU A 19 -27.48 -2.09 -19.11
N THR A 20 -27.97 -0.88 -19.40
CA THR A 20 -27.25 0.37 -19.06
C THR A 20 -27.29 0.69 -17.56
N ALA A 21 -28.39 0.39 -16.86
CA ALA A 21 -28.50 0.62 -15.42
C ALA A 21 -27.54 -0.28 -14.61
N GLN A 22 -27.28 -1.50 -15.08
CA GLN A 22 -26.31 -2.40 -14.43
C GLN A 22 -24.85 -1.90 -14.52
N GLN A 23 -24.50 -1.09 -15.52
CA GLN A 23 -23.14 -0.55 -15.68
C GLN A 23 -22.85 0.61 -14.71
N ALA A 24 -23.89 1.32 -14.24
CA ALA A 24 -23.75 2.39 -13.24
C ALA A 24 -23.42 1.84 -11.83
N LEU A 25 -23.67 0.55 -11.57
CA LEU A 25 -23.38 -0.08 -10.29
C LEU A 25 -21.91 -0.53 -10.16
N LEU A 26 -21.24 -0.82 -11.27
CA LEU A 26 -19.82 -1.21 -11.29
C LEU A 26 -18.84 -0.03 -11.20
N ALA A 27 -19.30 1.19 -11.48
CA ALA A 27 -18.50 2.41 -11.26
C ALA A 27 -18.35 2.80 -9.78
N ARG A 28 -19.03 2.09 -8.86
CA ARG A 28 -18.99 2.28 -7.41
C ARG A 28 -18.22 1.17 -6.68
N GLY A 29 -17.32 0.49 -7.38
CA GLY A 29 -16.51 -0.61 -6.84
C GLY A 29 -15.03 -0.35 -7.05
N SER A 30 -14.46 0.63 -6.35
CA SER A 30 -13.01 0.76 -6.11
C SER A 30 -12.78 1.61 -4.87
N THR A 31 -13.28 1.15 -3.72
CA THR A 31 -12.58 1.43 -2.46
C THR A 31 -11.43 0.45 -2.40
N SER A 32 -10.31 0.78 -3.05
CA SER A 32 -9.04 0.15 -2.69
C SER A 32 -8.80 0.50 -1.23
N THR A 33 -8.81 -0.53 -0.40
CA THR A 33 -8.24 -0.57 0.94
C THR A 33 -7.01 0.33 1.04
N GLY A 34 -7.06 1.30 1.94
CA GLY A 34 -6.00 2.26 2.18
C GLY A 34 -6.58 3.64 2.47
N GLU A 35 -7.42 3.75 3.50
CA GLU A 35 -7.59 5.06 4.13
C GLU A 35 -6.19 5.55 4.50
N PRO A 36 -5.73 6.72 4.01
CA PRO A 36 -4.55 7.32 4.58
C PRO A 36 -4.92 7.64 6.02
N VAL A 37 -4.48 6.78 6.96
CA VAL A 37 -4.41 7.13 8.37
C VAL A 37 -3.80 8.52 8.36
N ALA A 38 -4.54 9.51 8.84
CA ALA A 38 -4.08 10.89 8.87
C ALA A 38 -2.77 10.92 9.67
N GLN A 39 -1.66 10.78 8.95
CA GLN A 39 -0.33 10.72 9.47
C GLN A 39 -0.09 12.13 10.01
N GLY A 40 -0.20 12.30 11.33
CA GLY A 40 0.47 13.42 11.98
C GLY A 40 1.91 13.40 11.47
N ASN A 41 2.29 14.42 10.72
CA ASN A 41 3.44 14.45 9.80
C ASN A 41 4.65 13.66 10.35
N VAL A 42 4.78 12.38 9.99
CA VAL A 42 5.85 11.52 10.50
C VAL A 42 7.10 11.87 9.70
N ASP A 43 8.06 12.52 10.36
CA ASP A 43 9.38 12.74 9.76
C ASP A 43 10.17 11.42 9.76
N ALA A 44 9.94 10.61 8.74
CA ALA A 44 10.59 9.32 8.56
C ALA A 44 12.11 9.45 8.42
N GLY A 45 12.61 10.53 7.82
CA GLY A 45 14.04 10.79 7.68
C GLY A 45 14.70 11.03 9.04
N GLN A 46 14.11 11.87 9.89
CA GLN A 46 14.59 12.08 11.25
C GLN A 46 14.49 10.80 12.09
N LEU A 47 13.41 10.04 11.94
CA LEU A 47 13.21 8.78 12.65
C LEU A 47 14.27 7.74 12.25
N PHE A 48 14.54 7.62 10.95
CA PHE A 48 15.57 6.76 10.38
C PHE A 48 16.96 7.17 10.88
N ALA A 49 17.27 8.46 10.89
CA ALA A 49 18.54 8.98 11.40
C ALA A 49 18.76 8.63 12.90
N LYS A 50 17.70 8.72 13.71
CA LYS A 50 17.76 8.41 15.15
C LYS A 50 17.93 6.92 15.45
N SER A 51 17.31 6.05 14.66
CA SER A 51 17.12 4.64 15.05
C SER A 51 17.80 3.62 14.13
N CYS A 52 17.98 3.95 12.85
CA CYS A 52 18.38 2.99 11.81
C CYS A 52 19.76 3.29 11.23
N ALA A 53 20.09 4.57 11.06
CA ALA A 53 21.30 5.03 10.39
C ALA A 53 22.61 4.55 11.03
N LYS A 54 22.62 4.26 12.35
CA LYS A 54 23.80 3.73 13.05
C LYS A 54 24.29 2.39 12.50
N CYS A 55 23.40 1.61 11.87
CA CYS A 55 23.73 0.33 11.24
C CYS A 55 23.63 0.38 9.71
N HIS A 56 22.62 1.07 9.18
CA HIS A 56 22.31 1.12 7.74
C HIS A 56 22.88 2.34 7.01
N GLY A 57 23.65 3.19 7.69
CA GLY A 57 24.20 4.42 7.10
C GLY A 57 23.16 5.55 7.02
N ALA A 58 23.62 6.81 6.91
CA ALA A 58 22.76 8.00 7.00
C ALA A 58 21.64 8.07 5.93
N GLY A 59 21.85 7.46 4.77
CA GLY A 59 20.86 7.36 3.69
C GLY A 59 20.46 5.94 3.34
N GLY A 60 20.61 4.98 4.26
CA GLY A 60 20.28 3.57 3.98
C GLY A 60 21.28 2.84 3.09
N GLY A 61 22.35 3.50 2.62
CA GLY A 61 23.39 2.92 1.75
C GLY A 61 24.19 1.76 2.35
N GLY A 62 23.91 1.37 3.59
CA GLY A 62 24.55 0.27 4.31
C GLY A 62 25.74 0.71 5.15
N GLY A 63 26.36 -0.27 5.81
CA GLY A 63 27.55 -0.08 6.62
C GLY A 63 28.07 -1.42 7.15
N ALA A 64 29.09 -1.38 8.01
CA ALA A 64 29.70 -2.58 8.56
C ALA A 64 28.73 -3.48 9.38
N ARG A 65 27.60 -2.94 9.83
CA ARG A 65 26.61 -3.66 10.66
C ARG A 65 25.26 -3.89 9.98
N GLY A 66 24.97 -3.22 8.87
CA GLY A 66 23.66 -3.22 8.24
C GLY A 66 23.76 -3.24 6.72
N ARG A 67 22.83 -3.94 6.09
CA ARG A 67 22.74 -4.05 4.62
C ARG A 67 22.45 -2.68 3.99
N ASN A 68 22.89 -2.52 2.75
CA ASN A 68 22.46 -1.43 1.87
C ASN A 68 20.97 -1.62 1.49
N LEU A 69 20.11 -0.77 2.05
CA LEU A 69 18.67 -0.70 1.82
C LEU A 69 18.33 -0.06 0.47
N THR A 70 19.22 0.76 -0.11
CA THR A 70 19.03 1.37 -1.43
C THR A 70 19.41 0.44 -2.60
N SER A 71 19.83 -0.79 -2.30
CA SER A 71 20.19 -1.77 -3.32
C SER A 71 18.95 -2.25 -4.09
N ALA A 72 18.88 -1.93 -5.39
CA ALA A 72 17.78 -2.37 -6.27
C ALA A 72 17.56 -3.89 -6.26
N LYS A 73 18.65 -4.68 -6.18
CA LYS A 73 18.57 -6.14 -6.07
C LYS A 73 17.89 -6.59 -4.78
N TRP A 74 18.20 -5.94 -3.66
CA TRP A 74 17.59 -6.27 -2.37
C TRP A 74 16.13 -5.82 -2.33
N GLN A 75 15.86 -4.59 -2.77
CA GLN A 75 14.51 -4.03 -2.86
C GLN A 75 13.59 -4.91 -3.73
N GLY A 76 14.07 -5.38 -4.89
CA GLY A 76 13.31 -6.32 -5.74
C GLY A 76 13.13 -7.74 -5.17
N SER A 77 13.75 -8.06 -4.03
CA SER A 77 13.68 -9.39 -3.39
C SER A 77 12.89 -9.41 -2.08
N VAL A 78 12.43 -8.26 -1.60
CA VAL A 78 11.76 -8.10 -0.31
C VAL A 78 10.41 -7.41 -0.50
N THR A 79 9.43 -7.75 0.32
CA THR A 79 8.13 -7.07 0.34
C THR A 79 8.10 -6.03 1.46
N ASP A 80 7.26 -5.02 1.32
CA ASP A 80 7.01 -4.00 2.35
C ASP A 80 6.60 -4.64 3.69
N GLU A 81 5.71 -5.63 3.64
CA GLU A 81 5.30 -6.42 4.81
C GLU A 81 6.50 -7.11 5.49
N ARG A 82 7.47 -7.61 4.72
CA ARG A 82 8.70 -8.20 5.26
C ARG A 82 9.61 -7.16 5.89
N ILE A 83 9.66 -5.94 5.35
CA ILE A 83 10.40 -4.83 5.94
C ILE A 83 9.72 -4.40 7.25
N PHE A 84 8.40 -4.17 7.22
CA PHE A 84 7.58 -3.86 8.39
C PHE A 84 7.83 -4.86 9.52
N ASN A 85 7.68 -6.16 9.23
CA ASN A 85 7.88 -7.22 10.21
C ASN A 85 9.31 -7.23 10.76
N SER A 86 10.31 -6.93 9.92
CA SER A 86 11.71 -6.84 10.38
C SER A 86 11.93 -5.65 11.31
N ILE A 87 11.25 -4.52 11.09
CA ILE A 87 11.31 -3.36 11.98
C ILE A 87 10.55 -3.62 13.28
N ALA A 88 9.31 -4.11 13.19
CA ALA A 88 8.45 -4.37 14.33
C ALA A 88 9.04 -5.43 15.27
N ASN A 89 9.46 -6.57 14.71
CA ASN A 89 9.84 -7.76 15.47
C ASN A 89 11.36 -7.98 15.55
N GLY A 90 12.15 -7.20 14.81
CA GLY A 90 13.59 -7.43 14.68
C GLY A 90 13.91 -8.62 13.77
N ARG A 91 15.19 -8.75 13.42
CA ARG A 91 15.69 -9.89 12.64
C ARG A 91 17.19 -10.08 12.84
N GLU A 92 17.61 -11.30 13.19
CA GLU A 92 19.03 -11.62 13.44
C GLU A 92 19.68 -10.67 14.45
N ARG A 93 20.52 -9.74 13.98
CA ARG A 93 21.22 -8.72 14.79
C ARG A 93 20.48 -7.38 14.84
N MET A 94 19.42 -7.21 14.04
CA MET A 94 18.57 -6.03 14.07
C MET A 94 17.59 -6.13 15.25
N PRO A 95 17.59 -5.16 16.19
CA PRO A 95 16.67 -5.18 17.33
C PRO A 95 15.23 -4.93 16.90
N ALA A 96 14.27 -5.38 17.72
CA ALA A 96 12.86 -5.09 17.54
C ALA A 96 12.53 -3.65 17.94
N PHE A 97 11.71 -2.97 17.13
CA PHE A 97 11.27 -1.59 17.37
C PHE A 97 9.78 -1.44 17.66
N GLY A 98 8.96 -2.49 17.55
CA GLY A 98 7.50 -2.41 17.76
C GLY A 98 7.05 -2.02 19.18
N LYS A 99 7.96 -2.01 20.17
CA LYS A 99 7.68 -1.45 21.50
C LYS A 99 7.98 0.04 21.63
N LYS A 100 8.67 0.62 20.64
CA LYS A 100 9.14 2.01 20.62
C LYS A 100 8.48 2.83 19.51
N LEU A 101 8.08 2.19 18.43
CA LEU A 101 7.44 2.77 17.27
C LEU A 101 6.04 2.18 17.16
N ASN A 102 5.06 3.03 16.84
CA ASN A 102 3.74 2.57 16.44
C ASN A 102 3.72 2.17 14.95
N ASP A 103 2.65 1.52 14.51
CA ASP A 103 2.53 0.99 13.14
C ASP A 103 2.69 2.10 12.08
N ALA A 104 2.07 3.27 12.28
CA ALA A 104 2.19 4.39 11.35
C ALA A 104 3.64 4.90 11.20
N GLN A 105 4.43 4.89 12.27
CA GLN A 105 5.85 5.23 12.23
C GLN A 105 6.68 4.16 11.51
N ILE A 106 6.32 2.88 11.66
CA ILE A 106 6.98 1.78 10.96
C ILE A 106 6.64 1.83 9.47
N ASP A 107 5.38 2.05 9.10
CA ASP A 107 4.95 2.22 7.71
C ASP A 107 5.67 3.40 7.05
N ALA A 108 5.81 4.53 7.77
CA ALA A 108 6.57 5.67 7.28
C ALA A 108 8.05 5.33 7.04
N LEU A 109 8.66 4.48 7.88
CA LEU A 109 10.03 3.99 7.66
C LEU A 109 10.12 3.01 6.49
N VAL A 110 9.11 2.14 6.30
CA VAL A 110 9.06 1.22 5.15
C VAL A 110 9.00 2.01 3.85
N ALA A 111 8.14 3.02 3.77
CA ALA A 111 8.03 3.89 2.60
C ALA A 111 9.28 4.75 2.35
N TYR A 112 10.11 4.98 3.37
CA TYR A 112 11.31 5.81 3.28
C TYR A 112 12.53 5.07 2.70
N VAL A 113 12.63 3.73 2.85
CA VAL A 113 13.86 2.95 2.60
C VAL A 113 13.93 2.24 1.27
#